data_AF-A0A2D7VU09-F1
#
_entry.id   AF-A0A2D7VU09-F1
#
_cell.length_a   1.000
_cell.length_b   1.000
_cell.length_c   1.000
_cell.angle_alpha   90.00
_cell.angle_beta   90.00
_cell.angle_gamma   90.00
#
_symmetry.space_group_name_H-M   'P 1'
#
loop_
_entity.id
_entity.type
_entity.pdbx_description
1 polymer ?
#
loop_
_entity_poly.entity_id
_entity_poly.type
_entity_poly.pdbx_seq_one_letter_code
_entity_poly.pdbx_strand_id
1 'polypeptide(L)'
;KGKLEGHLKSADFFGVENHPTSVLVINSATKDRNTYEVQANITIKGHTEPVTFDLEMGASAAQTSFKIDRTKFDIRYGSGSFADNLGDNAISDKFTLDVLLKF
;
A
#
# COMPACT_ATOMS: atom_id res chain seq x y z
N LYS A 1 18.19 4.52 -11.78
CA LYS A 1 17.27 5.13 -10.80
C LYS A 1 16.34 6.18 -11.41
N GLY A 2 16.84 7.18 -12.15
CA GLY A 2 16.04 8.33 -12.61
C GLY A 2 14.74 8.04 -13.40
N LYS A 3 14.77 7.15 -14.40
CA LYS A 3 13.57 6.89 -15.24
C LYS A 3 12.42 6.22 -14.48
N LEU A 4 12.72 5.17 -13.72
CA LEU A 4 11.69 4.44 -12.96
C LEU A 4 11.12 5.31 -11.84
N GLU A 5 11.98 5.94 -11.02
CA GLU A 5 11.53 6.78 -9.92
C GLU A 5 10.69 7.97 -10.41
N GLY A 6 11.10 8.61 -11.51
CA GLY A 6 10.33 9.67 -12.14
C GLY A 6 8.93 9.20 -12.59
N HIS A 7 8.85 8.00 -13.19
CA HIS A 7 7.57 7.43 -13.60
C HIS A 7 6.68 7.06 -12.41
N LEU A 8 7.23 6.47 -11.34
CA LEU A 8 6.47 6.18 -10.13
C LEU A 8 5.94 7.45 -9.45
N LYS A 9 6.62 8.58 -9.61
CA LYS A 9 6.19 9.88 -9.08
C LYS A 9 5.14 10.59 -9.93
N SER A 10 4.99 10.22 -11.21
CA SER A 10 4.08 10.90 -12.14
C SER A 10 2.60 10.63 -11.83
N ALA A 11 1.70 11.37 -12.50
CA ALA A 11 0.25 11.22 -12.38
C ALA A 11 -0.28 9.83 -12.81
N ASP A 12 0.47 9.11 -13.66
CA ASP A 12 0.13 7.74 -14.07
C ASP A 12 0.31 6.72 -12.94
N PHE A 13 1.02 7.11 -11.88
CA PHE A 13 1.30 6.29 -10.71
C PHE A 13 0.94 7.02 -9.41
N PHE A 14 1.90 7.39 -8.55
CA PHE A 14 1.57 7.98 -7.24
C PHE A 14 1.17 9.46 -7.26
N GLY A 15 1.44 10.19 -8.35
CA GLY A 15 1.02 11.59 -8.50
C GLY A 15 1.53 12.50 -7.37
N VAL A 16 2.79 12.37 -6.98
CA VAL A 16 3.34 12.94 -5.73
C VAL A 16 3.31 14.46 -5.65
N GLU A 17 3.21 15.14 -6.80
CA GLU A 17 3.05 16.60 -6.87
C GLU A 17 1.74 17.06 -6.20
N ASN A 18 0.66 16.30 -6.39
CA ASN A 18 -0.66 16.57 -5.80
C ASN A 18 -0.94 15.73 -4.54
N HIS A 19 -0.27 14.58 -4.41
CA HIS A 19 -0.45 13.63 -3.31
C HIS A 19 0.90 13.28 -2.66
N PRO A 20 1.53 14.25 -1.96
CA PRO A 20 2.89 14.07 -1.44
C PRO A 20 2.99 13.07 -0.28
N THR A 21 1.86 12.66 0.30
CA THR A 21 1.81 11.80 1.49
C THR A 21 0.67 10.80 1.39
N SER A 22 0.99 9.54 1.70
CA SER A 22 0.00 8.51 1.99
C SER A 22 -0.18 8.38 3.50
N VAL A 23 -1.38 8.08 3.96
CA VAL A 23 -1.74 8.06 5.38
C VAL A 23 -2.35 6.72 5.73
N LEU A 24 -2.00 6.16 6.88
CA LEU A 24 -2.68 5.00 7.46
C LEU A 24 -3.23 5.40 8.82
N VAL A 25 -4.55 5.29 8.99
CA VAL A 25 -5.27 5.62 10.23
C VAL A 25 -5.79 4.34 10.83
N ILE A 26 -5.29 3.97 12.01
CA ILE A 26 -5.78 2.82 12.76
C ILE A 26 -7.12 3.18 13.41
N ASN A 27 -8.17 2.42 13.08
CA ASN A 27 -9.51 2.61 13.64
C ASN A 27 -9.69 1.78 14.91
N SER A 28 -9.21 0.53 14.89
CA SER A 28 -9.24 -0.37 16.04
C SER A 28 -8.10 -1.38 15.99
N ALA A 29 -7.68 -1.85 17.16
CA ALA A 29 -6.70 -2.92 17.29
C ALA A 29 -7.16 -3.89 18.40
N THR A 30 -7.40 -5.14 18.04
CA THR A 30 -7.84 -6.19 18.96
C THR A 30 -6.66 -7.08 19.28
N LYS A 31 -6.28 -7.15 20.56
CA LYS A 31 -5.13 -7.93 21.01
C LYS A 31 -5.44 -9.42 21.03
N ASP A 32 -4.56 -10.23 20.45
CA ASP A 32 -4.48 -11.68 20.62
C ASP A 32 -3.04 -12.08 20.99
N ARG A 33 -2.80 -12.44 22.26
CA ARG A 33 -1.45 -12.73 22.79
C ARG A 33 -0.44 -11.60 22.51
N ASN A 34 0.48 -11.80 21.57
CA ASN A 34 1.52 -10.85 21.16
C ASN A 34 1.24 -10.20 19.79
N THR A 35 0.11 -10.52 19.17
CA THR A 35 -0.34 -9.94 17.92
C THR A 35 -1.56 -9.06 18.17
N TYR A 36 -1.81 -8.15 17.24
CA TYR A 36 -3.03 -7.35 17.18
C TYR A 36 -3.65 -7.51 15.80
N GLU A 37 -4.94 -7.86 15.74
CA GLU A 37 -5.72 -7.67 14.53
C GLU A 37 -6.05 -6.18 14.42
N VAL A 38 -5.47 -5.50 13.43
CA VAL A 38 -5.62 -4.07 13.22
C VAL A 38 -6.58 -3.83 12.06
N GLN A 39 -7.61 -3.02 12.30
CA GLN A 39 -8.48 -2.48 11.25
C GLN A 39 -8.12 -1.01 11.06
N ALA A 40 -7.77 -0.63 9.83
CA ALA A 40 -7.30 0.70 9.49
C ALA A 40 -7.88 1.17 8.17
N ASN A 41 -7.82 2.48 7.95
CA ASN A 41 -8.05 3.09 6.64
C ASN A 41 -6.71 3.57 6.09
N ILE A 42 -6.38 3.15 4.87
CA ILE A 42 -5.20 3.62 4.16
C ILE A 42 -5.63 4.55 3.04
N THR A 43 -4.96 5.70 2.94
CA THR A 43 -5.15 6.71 1.90
C THR A 43 -3.89 6.76 1.04
N ILE A 44 -4.03 6.47 -0.26
CA ILE A 44 -2.96 6.58 -1.26
C ILE A 44 -3.54 7.32 -2.46
N LYS A 45 -2.79 8.29 -3.02
CA LYS A 45 -3.22 9.10 -4.18
C LYS A 45 -4.63 9.72 -4.00
N GLY A 46 -4.98 10.13 -2.77
CA GLY A 46 -6.28 10.71 -2.43
C GLY A 46 -7.44 9.73 -2.28
N HIS A 47 -7.26 8.44 -2.56
CA HIS A 47 -8.28 7.40 -2.39
C HIS A 47 -8.10 6.68 -1.07
N THR A 48 -9.19 6.44 -0.35
CA THR A 48 -9.18 5.75 0.96
C THR A 48 -9.83 4.39 0.87
N GLU A 49 -9.14 3.37 1.36
CA GLU A 49 -9.63 1.99 1.42
C GLU A 49 -9.45 1.41 2.82
N PRO A 50 -10.37 0.56 3.29
CA PRO A 50 -10.17 -0.19 4.52
C PRO A 50 -9.14 -1.30 4.30
N VAL A 51 -8.30 -1.53 5.31
CA VAL A 51 -7.35 -2.64 5.36
C VAL A 51 -7.40 -3.29 6.74
N THR A 52 -7.24 -4.61 6.75
CA THR A 52 -7.09 -5.40 7.98
C THR A 52 -5.78 -6.17 7.89
N PHE A 53 -4.98 -6.12 8.96
CA PHE A 53 -3.70 -6.81 9.02
C PHE A 53 -3.33 -7.19 10.45
N ASP A 54 -2.52 -8.23 10.58
CA ASP A 54 -1.94 -8.62 11.86
C ASP A 54 -0.68 -7.82 12.14
N LEU A 55 -0.57 -7.26 13.34
CA LEU A 55 0.59 -6.53 13.82
C LEU A 55 1.25 -7.32 14.95
N GLU A 56 2.46 -7.81 14.73
CA GLU A 56 3.27 -8.45 15.75
C GLU A 56 4.01 -7.39 16.58
N MET A 57 3.82 -7.42 17.90
CA MET A 57 4.46 -6.49 18.82
C MET A 57 5.67 -7.14 19.49
N GLY A 58 6.84 -6.55 19.26
CA GLY A 58 8.08 -6.82 20.00
C GLY A 58 8.36 -5.76 21.07
N ALA A 59 9.47 -5.94 21.79
CA ALA A 59 9.86 -5.03 22.89
C ALA A 59 10.24 -3.61 22.42
N SER A 60 10.77 -3.47 21.21
CA SER A 60 11.27 -2.20 20.63
C SER A 60 10.90 -2.01 19.16
N ALA A 61 9.99 -2.85 18.66
CA ALA A 61 9.52 -2.75 17.29
C ALA A 61 8.15 -3.41 17.12
N ALA A 62 7.42 -2.95 16.10
CA ALA A 62 6.22 -3.61 15.59
C ALA A 62 6.45 -4.05 14.13
N GLN A 63 5.92 -5.21 13.76
CA GLN A 63 6.11 -5.81 12.44
C GLN A 63 4.78 -6.24 11.83
N THR A 64 4.62 -5.97 10.53
CA THR A 64 3.49 -6.49 9.75
C THR A 64 3.88 -6.65 8.29
N SER A 65 3.16 -7.53 7.60
CA SER A 65 3.24 -7.71 6.15
C SER A 65 1.82 -7.88 5.64
N PHE A 66 1.38 -6.98 4.76
CA PHE A 66 0.05 -7.06 4.18
C PHE A 66 0.04 -6.63 2.71
N LYS A 67 -0.93 -7.15 1.96
CA LYS A 67 -1.06 -6.87 0.52
C LYS A 67 -1.99 -5.69 0.29
N ILE A 68 -1.60 -4.84 -0.64
CA ILE A 68 -2.38 -3.71 -1.12
C ILE A 68 -2.66 -3.94 -2.61
N ASP A 69 -3.90 -3.71 -3.02
CA ASP A 69 -4.27 -3.64 -4.44
C ASP A 69 -4.18 -2.19 -4.91
N ARG A 70 -3.18 -1.88 -5.73
CA ARG A 70 -2.90 -0.53 -6.22
C ARG A 70 -4.03 0.05 -7.07
N THR A 71 -4.83 -0.81 -7.69
CA THR A 71 -5.89 -0.37 -8.62
C THR A 71 -7.04 0.32 -7.90
N LYS A 72 -7.25 -0.02 -6.62
CA LYS A 72 -8.20 0.66 -5.73
C LYS A 72 -7.85 2.12 -5.45
N PHE A 73 -6.58 2.49 -5.63
CA PHE A 73 -6.08 3.85 -5.46
C PHE A 73 -5.88 4.58 -6.79
N ASP A 74 -6.58 4.13 -7.83
CA ASP A 74 -6.49 4.68 -9.19
C ASP A 74 -5.08 4.61 -9.80
N ILE A 75 -4.27 3.65 -9.36
CA ILE A 75 -2.97 3.35 -9.96
C ILE A 75 -3.19 2.21 -10.96
N ARG A 76 -3.57 2.54 -12.20
CA ARG A 76 -3.99 1.53 -13.21
C ARG A 76 -2.93 1.23 -14.28
N TYR A 77 -1.85 2.02 -14.36
CA TYR A 77 -0.81 1.83 -15.36
C TYR A 77 -0.28 0.38 -15.37
N GLY A 78 -0.21 -0.23 -16.55
CA GLY A 78 0.25 -1.62 -16.71
C GLY A 78 -0.59 -2.68 -15.99
N SER A 79 -1.80 -2.36 -15.52
CA SER A 79 -2.69 -3.34 -14.89
C SER A 79 -3.41 -4.19 -15.94
N GLY A 80 -3.26 -5.51 -15.84
CA GLY A 80 -3.99 -6.46 -16.68
C GLY A 80 -5.51 -6.45 -16.45
N SER A 81 -5.98 -5.87 -15.34
CA SER A 81 -7.41 -5.75 -15.03
C SER A 81 -8.12 -4.64 -15.83
N PHE A 82 -7.37 -3.71 -16.43
CA PHE A 82 -7.93 -2.54 -17.12
C PHE A 82 -7.51 -2.40 -18.59
N ALA A 83 -6.63 -3.27 -19.09
CA ALA A 83 -6.14 -3.21 -20.45
C ALA A 83 -5.98 -4.62 -21.05
N ASP A 84 -6.66 -4.84 -22.18
CA ASP A 84 -6.47 -6.03 -22.99
C ASP A 84 -5.14 -5.91 -23.76
N ASN A 85 -4.32 -6.97 -23.74
CA ASN A 85 -3.04 -7.11 -24.48
C ASN A 85 -1.81 -6.35 -23.93
N LEU A 86 -1.53 -6.47 -22.63
CA LEU A 86 -0.27 -5.98 -22.06
C LEU A 86 0.94 -6.90 -22.32
N GLY A 87 0.73 -8.19 -22.64
CA GLY A 87 1.79 -9.18 -22.79
C GLY A 87 2.72 -9.19 -21.57
N ASP A 88 4.03 -9.23 -21.81
CA ASP A 88 5.05 -9.23 -20.76
C ASP A 88 5.19 -7.90 -20.01
N ASN A 89 4.46 -6.85 -20.42
CA ASN A 89 4.49 -5.54 -19.75
C ASN A 89 3.47 -5.42 -18.60
N ALA A 90 2.73 -6.49 -18.30
CA ALA A 90 1.78 -6.48 -17.19
C ALA A 90 2.49 -6.32 -15.84
N ILE A 91 1.99 -5.40 -15.03
CA ILE A 91 2.44 -5.13 -13.66
C ILE A 91 1.34 -5.60 -12.71
N SER A 92 1.71 -6.45 -11.75
CA SER A 92 0.79 -6.94 -10.72
C SER A 92 -0.02 -5.81 -10.07
N ASP A 93 -1.32 -6.04 -9.90
CA ASP A 93 -2.21 -5.14 -9.17
C ASP A 93 -1.89 -5.13 -7.68
N LYS A 94 -1.39 -6.26 -7.16
CA LYS A 94 -1.08 -6.41 -5.74
C LYS A 94 0.40 -6.28 -5.48
N PHE A 95 0.75 -5.49 -4.47
CA PHE A 95 2.09 -5.45 -3.88
C PHE A 95 2.01 -5.71 -2.37
N THR A 96 3.09 -6.22 -1.80
CA THR A 96 3.22 -6.42 -0.36
C THR A 96 3.89 -5.20 0.26
N LEU A 97 3.34 -4.72 1.38
CA LEU A 97 3.97 -3.74 2.23
C LEU A 97 4.52 -4.44 3.48
N ASP A 98 5.83 -4.59 3.52
CA ASP A 98 6.56 -5.09 4.69
C ASP A 98 6.98 -3.92 5.57
N VAL A 99 6.53 -3.91 6.82
CA VAL A 99 6.75 -2.80 7.76
C VAL A 99 7.49 -3.29 8.99
N LEU A 100 8.57 -2.59 9.34
CA LEU A 100 9.25 -2.67 10.62
C LEU A 100 9.27 -1.26 11.23
N LEU A 101 8.40 -1.01 12.19
CA LEU A 101 8.34 0.26 12.91
C LEU A 101 9.12 0.12 14.22
N LYS A 102 10.22 0.87 14.35
CA LYS A 102 11.04 0.89 15.58
C LYS A 102 10.63 2.05 16.48
N PHE A 103 10.58 1.83 17.79
CA PHE A 103 10.25 2.81 18.81
C PHE A 103 11.10 2.63 20.08
#